data_AF-A0A3N9MTN9-F1
#
_entry.id   AF-A0A3N9MTN9-F1
#
_cell.length_a   1.000
_cell.length_b   1.000
_cell.length_c   1.000
_cell.angle_alpha   90.00
_cell.angle_beta   90.00
_cell.angle_gamma   90.00
#
_symmetry.space_group_name_H-M   'P 1'
#
loop_
_entity.id
_entity.type
_entity.pdbx_description
1 polymer ?
#
loop_
_entity_poly.entity_id
_entity_poly.type
_entity_poly.pdbx_seq_one_letter_code
_entity_poly.pdbx_strand_id
1 'polypeptide(L)' 'MRTAVIISNMGGPDSLEAVEPYLFNIFNDPDIIDIPFPGFIRKR' A
#
# COMPACT_ATOMS: atom_id res chain seq x y z
N MET A 1 -12.42 -2.59 31.81
CA MET A 1 -12.04 -2.21 30.43
C MET A 1 -10.61 -2.67 30.19
N ARG A 2 -10.29 -3.13 28.97
CA ARG A 2 -8.90 -3.44 28.57
C ARG A 2 -8.57 -2.59 27.35
N THR A 3 -7.41 -1.96 27.36
CA THR A 3 -6.95 -1.10 26.26
C THR A 3 -6.07 -1.93 25.32
N ALA A 4 -6.38 -1.90 24.03
CA ALA A 4 -5.52 -2.46 22.99
C ALA A 4 -4.65 -1.36 22.38
N VAL A 5 -3.44 -1.73 21.95
CA VAL A 5 -2.51 -0.85 21.24
C VAL A 5 -2.26 -1.44 19.87
N ILE A 6 -2.51 -0.66 18.82
CA ILE A 6 -2.21 -1.04 17.43
C ILE A 6 -0.91 -0.36 17.05
N ILE A 7 0.08 -1.16 16.64
CA ILE A 7 1.29 -0.67 16.01
C ILE A 7 1.05 -0.76 14.50
N SER A 8 0.94 0.39 13.85
CA SER A 8 0.77 0.48 12.41
C SER A 8 2.08 0.92 11.76
N ASN A 9 2.41 0.29 10.64
CA ASN A 9 3.49 0.66 9.75
C ASN A 9 3.11 0.22 8.33
N MET A 10 3.79 0.74 7.31
CA MET A 10 3.59 0.33 5.91
C MET A 10 4.14 -1.07 5.60
N GLY A 11 5.01 -1.60 6.47
CA GLY A 11 5.71 -2.86 6.22
C GLY A 11 6.76 -2.71 5.12
N GLY A 12 7.05 -3.81 4.42
CA GLY A 12 7.99 -3.87 3.31
C GLY A 12 8.06 -5.29 2.74
N PRO A 13 8.59 -5.47 1.51
CA PRO A 13 8.74 -6.78 0.93
C PRO A 13 9.77 -7.60 1.72
N ASP A 14 9.43 -8.86 2.01
CA ASP A 14 10.29 -9.82 2.73
C ASP A 14 11.21 -10.61 1.80
N SER A 15 10.93 -10.58 0.50
CA SER A 15 11.75 -11.17 -0.55
C SER A 15 11.74 -10.32 -1.83
N LEU A 16 12.61 -10.65 -2.79
CA LEU A 16 12.66 -9.94 -4.08
C LEU A 16 11.39 -10.16 -4.91
N GLU A 17 10.79 -11.33 -4.80
CA GLU A 17 9.53 -11.67 -5.49
C GLU A 17 8.35 -10.86 -4.97
N ALA A 18 8.40 -10.43 -3.69
CA ALA A 18 7.37 -9.61 -3.07
C ALA A 18 7.46 -8.12 -3.45
N VAL A 19 8.52 -7.68 -4.13
CA VAL A 19 8.74 -6.26 -4.48
C VAL A 19 7.64 -5.73 -5.40
N GLU A 20 7.31 -6.46 -6.47
CA GLU A 20 6.27 -6.03 -7.41
C GLU A 20 4.89 -5.94 -6.73
N PRO A 21 4.40 -6.97 -6.00
CA PRO A 21 3.15 -6.87 -5.25
C PRO A 21 3.10 -5.71 -4.26
N TYR A 22 4.20 -5.47 -3.53
CA TYR A 22 4.28 -4.37 -2.56
C TYR A 22 4.16 -3.01 -3.24
N LEU A 23 4.94 -2.77 -4.29
CA LEU A 23 4.90 -1.50 -5.03
C LEU A 23 3.56 -1.31 -5.74
N PHE A 24 2.99 -2.36 -6.31
CA PHE A 24 1.65 -2.30 -6.91
C PHE A 24 0.62 -1.77 -5.93
N ASN A 25 0.60 -2.29 -4.69
CA ASN A 25 -0.34 -1.83 -3.66
C ASN A 25 -0.11 -0.35 -3.29
N ILE A 26 1.15 0.08 -3.16
CA ILE A 26 1.48 1.49 -2.88
C ILE A 26 0.95 2.43 -3.96
N PHE A 27 1.17 2.11 -5.24
CA PHE A 27 0.75 2.97 -6.35
C PHE A 27 -0.76 2.90 -6.62
N ASN A 28 -1.41 1.79 -6.24
CA ASN A 28 -2.84 1.62 -6.40
C ASN A 28 -3.65 2.34 -5.30
N ASP A 29 -3.01 2.73 -4.20
CA ASP A 29 -3.67 3.40 -3.08
C ASP A 29 -3.76 4.94 -3.29
N PRO A 30 -4.98 5.51 -3.38
CA PRO A 30 -5.20 6.96 -3.46
C PRO A 30 -4.65 7.76 -2.29
N ASP A 31 -4.68 7.18 -1.10
CA ASP A 31 -4.36 7.89 0.13
C ASP A 31 -2.84 7.92 0.36
N ILE A 32 -2.08 7.09 -0.37
CA ILE A 32 -0.61 7.06 -0.33
C ILE A 32 0.00 7.89 -1.47
N ILE A 33 -0.39 7.65 -2.72
CA ILE A 33 0.15 8.38 -3.88
C ILE A 33 -0.99 8.88 -4.76
N ASP A 34 -1.15 10.20 -4.83
CA ASP A 34 -2.02 10.81 -5.81
C ASP A 34 -1.33 10.88 -7.17
N ILE A 35 -1.89 10.18 -8.15
CA ILE A 35 -1.35 10.09 -9.51
C ILE A 35 -2.29 10.77 -10.50
N PRO A 36 -1.76 11.49 -11.49
CA PRO A 36 -2.59 12.10 -12.52
C PRO A 36 -3.32 11.01 -13.31
N PHE A 37 -4.61 11.25 -13.59
CA PHE A 37 -5.48 10.32 -14.32
C PHE A 37 -5.64 8.92 -13.66
N PRO A 38 -6.05 8.84 -12.38
CA PRO A 38 -6.05 7.59 -11.62
C PRO A 38 -6.97 6.52 -12.22
N GLY A 39 -8.03 6.90 -12.95
CA GLY A 39 -8.94 5.96 -13.60
C GLY A 39 -8.32 5.12 -14.74
N PHE A 40 -7.15 5.51 -15.25
CA PHE A 40 -6.43 4.75 -16.29
C PHE A 40 -5.30 3.89 -15.72
N ILE A 41 -4.80 4.23 -14.53
CA ILE A 41 -3.60 3.61 -13.94
C ILE A 41 -3.98 2.67 -12.79
N ARG A 42 -4.98 3.04 -11.97
CA ARG A 42 -5.42 2.21 -10.85
C ARG A 42 -6.34 1.10 -11.33
N LYS A 43 -6.07 -0.11 -10.86
CA LYS A 43 -6.93 -1.25 -11.08
C LYS A 43 -8.11 -1.10 -10.11
N ARG A 44 -9.30 -0.85 -10.68
CA ARG A 44 -10.56 -0.81 -9.92
C ARG A 44 -10.96 -2.19 -9.44
#